data_AF-A0A453J9V1-F1
#
_entry.id   AF-A0A453J9V1-F1
#
_cell.length_a   1.000
_cell.length_b   1.000
_cell.length_c   1.000
_cell.angle_alpha   90.00
_cell.angle_beta   90.00
_cell.angle_gamma   90.00
#
_symmetry.space_group_name_H-M   'P 1'
#
loop_
_entity.id
_entity.type
_entity.pdbx_description
1 polymer ?
#
loop_
_entity_poly.entity_id
_entity_poly.type
_entity_poly.pdbx_seq_one_letter_code
_entity_poly.pdbx_strand_id
1 'polypeptide(L)'
;MTSCGNEPLFKDGKGCGSCYQIRCVSAGHPACSGVPETVIITDMNYYPVSRFHFDLSGTAFGAMAKDGRNDELRHAGIIDMQFRRTPCMHGA
;
A
#
# COMPACT_ATOMS: atom_id res chain seq x y z
N MET A 1 -0.40 2.98 -9.12
CA MET A 1 -1.11 2.45 -7.94
C MET A 1 -0.89 0.95 -7.82
N THR A 2 0.35 0.56 -7.52
CA THR A 2 0.78 -0.85 -7.50
C THR A 2 1.58 -1.13 -6.25
N SER A 3 1.66 -2.41 -5.88
CA SER A 3 2.42 -2.93 -4.77
C SER A 3 2.99 -4.30 -5.10
N CYS A 4 4.19 -4.60 -4.59
CA CYS A 4 4.56 -5.98 -4.32
C CYS A 4 3.88 -6.43 -3.02
N GLY A 5 3.68 -7.74 -2.85
CA GLY A 5 3.14 -8.30 -1.60
C GLY A 5 3.95 -9.51 -1.12
N ASN A 6 4.01 -9.70 0.20
CA ASN A 6 4.55 -10.94 0.77
C ASN A 6 3.62 -12.14 0.57
N GLU A 7 4.06 -13.32 1.01
CA GLU A 7 3.38 -14.61 0.80
C GLU A 7 1.84 -14.57 0.99
N PRO A 8 1.29 -14.01 2.09
CA PRO A 8 -0.16 -13.99 2.29
C PRO A 8 -0.94 -13.11 1.28
N LEU A 9 -0.25 -12.17 0.63
CA LEU A 9 -0.81 -11.23 -0.35
C LEU A 9 -0.64 -11.73 -1.78
N PHE A 10 0.59 -12.13 -2.15
CA PHE A 10 0.93 -12.58 -3.50
C PHE A 10 0.53 -14.04 -3.75
N LYS A 11 0.57 -14.90 -2.72
CA LYS A 11 0.07 -16.29 -2.72
C LYS A 11 0.58 -17.11 -3.89
N ASP A 12 1.90 -17.16 -4.07
CA ASP A 12 2.53 -17.81 -5.23
C ASP A 12 1.91 -17.40 -6.58
N GLY A 13 1.61 -16.12 -6.73
CA GLY A 13 1.02 -15.52 -7.94
C GLY A 13 -0.51 -15.57 -8.00
N LYS A 14 -1.19 -16.34 -7.15
CA LYS A 14 -2.67 -16.37 -7.10
C LYS A 14 -3.27 -15.05 -6.61
N GLY A 15 -2.46 -14.22 -5.96
CA GLY A 15 -2.81 -12.88 -5.51
C GLY A 15 -2.64 -11.79 -6.57
N CYS A 16 -1.97 -12.07 -7.69
CA CYS A 16 -1.80 -11.10 -8.79
C CYS A 16 -3.14 -10.54 -9.24
N GLY A 17 -3.21 -9.22 -9.39
CA GLY A 17 -4.45 -8.51 -9.75
C GLY A 17 -5.43 -8.31 -8.59
N SER A 18 -5.14 -8.80 -7.38
CA SER A 18 -5.98 -8.48 -6.21
C SER A 18 -5.85 -7.01 -5.82
N CYS A 19 -6.99 -6.37 -5.55
CA CYS A 19 -7.05 -4.99 -5.09
C CYS A 19 -7.21 -4.89 -3.56
N TYR A 20 -6.54 -3.91 -2.99
CA TYR A 20 -6.60 -3.58 -1.58
C TYR A 20 -6.80 -2.09 -1.40
N GLN A 21 -7.66 -1.71 -0.46
CA GLN A 21 -7.64 -0.36 0.09
C GLN A 21 -6.58 -0.31 1.19
N ILE A 22 -5.67 0.65 1.09
CA ILE A 22 -4.61 0.94 2.05
C ILE A 22 -4.82 2.33 2.64
N ARG A 23 -4.50 2.51 3.92
CA ARG A 23 -4.67 3.79 4.62
C ARG A 23 -3.65 3.91 5.74
N CYS A 24 -2.93 5.02 5.77
CA CYS A 24 -2.17 5.42 6.96
C CYS A 24 -2.89 6.56 7.70
N VAL A 25 -2.62 6.73 9.00
CA VAL A 25 -3.29 7.73 9.85
C VAL A 25 -2.26 8.62 10.54
N SER A 26 -2.67 9.85 10.89
CA SER A 26 -1.77 10.85 11.48
C SER A 26 -1.14 10.44 12.81
N ALA A 27 -1.74 9.48 13.52
CA ALA A 27 -1.15 8.88 14.72
C ALA A 27 0.13 8.08 14.43
N GLY A 28 0.30 7.55 13.22
CA GLY A 28 1.51 6.84 12.79
C GLY A 28 2.53 7.73 12.06
N HIS A 29 2.06 8.69 11.25
CA HIS A 29 2.93 9.67 10.62
C HIS A 29 2.18 10.99 10.31
N PRO A 30 2.70 12.19 10.66
CA PRO A 30 1.97 13.46 10.52
C PRO A 30 1.50 13.79 9.09
N ALA A 31 2.23 13.31 8.08
CA ALA A 31 1.89 13.48 6.67
C ALA A 31 0.70 12.63 6.20
N CYS A 32 0.28 11.60 6.94
CA CYS A 32 -0.83 10.74 6.53
C CYS A 32 -2.15 11.51 6.42
N SER A 33 -2.85 11.35 5.30
CA SER A 33 -4.16 11.99 5.07
C SER A 33 -5.29 11.32 5.83
N GLY A 34 -5.17 10.01 6.09
CA GLY A 34 -6.29 9.21 6.59
C GLY A 34 -7.33 8.88 5.51
N VAL A 35 -7.09 9.19 4.24
CA VAL A 35 -7.94 8.80 3.12
C VAL A 35 -7.43 7.46 2.57
N PRO A 36 -8.30 6.47 2.31
CA PRO A 36 -7.87 5.19 1.76
C PRO A 36 -7.57 5.28 0.26
N GLU A 37 -6.46 4.69 -0.16
CA GLU A 37 -6.05 4.54 -1.55
C GLU A 37 -6.22 3.10 -2.02
N THR A 38 -6.49 2.88 -3.30
CA THR A 38 -6.60 1.52 -3.85
C THR A 38 -5.33 1.13 -4.59
N VAL A 39 -4.74 0.00 -4.25
CA VAL A 39 -3.56 -0.58 -4.92
C VAL A 39 -3.85 -1.98 -5.44
N ILE A 40 -3.10 -2.36 -6.47
CA ILE A 40 -3.15 -3.69 -7.08
C ILE A 40 -1.85 -4.42 -6.74
N ILE A 41 -1.94 -5.69 -6.35
CA ILE A 41 -0.78 -6.58 -6.25
C ILE A 41 -0.32 -6.93 -7.66
N THR A 42 0.85 -6.44 -8.05
CA THR A 42 1.43 -6.70 -9.38
C THR A 42 2.72 -7.49 -9.33
N ASP A 43 3.31 -7.64 -8.15
CA ASP A 43 4.59 -8.31 -7.95
C ASP A 43 4.70 -8.88 -6.51
N MET A 44 5.84 -9.48 -6.18
CA MET A 44 6.10 -10.17 -4.92
C MET A 44 7.26 -9.53 -4.14
N ASN A 45 7.22 -9.64 -2.81
CA ASN A 45 8.36 -9.38 -1.95
C ASN A 45 8.24 -10.26 -0.69
N TYR A 46 8.99 -11.36 -0.64
CA TYR A 46 8.91 -12.35 0.44
C TYR A 46 9.87 -12.06 1.60
N TYR A 47 10.51 -10.90 1.62
CA TYR A 47 11.40 -10.54 2.73
C TYR A 47 10.62 -10.46 4.05
N PRO A 48 11.06 -11.15 5.13
CA PRO A 48 10.23 -11.38 6.31
C PRO A 48 10.25 -10.20 7.29
N VAL A 49 9.71 -9.04 6.88
CA VAL A 49 9.62 -7.83 7.73
C VAL A 49 8.48 -7.94 8.75
N SER A 50 7.32 -8.43 8.31
CA SER A 50 6.09 -8.46 9.11
C SER A 50 5.12 -9.52 8.61
N ARG A 51 4.03 -9.75 9.35
CA ARG A 51 2.97 -10.71 8.95
C ARG A 51 2.36 -10.35 7.58
N PHE A 52 2.13 -9.07 7.31
CA PHE A 52 1.65 -8.55 6.03
C PHE A 52 2.53 -7.38 5.62
N HIS A 53 3.19 -7.52 4.48
CA HIS A 53 4.14 -6.53 3.98
C HIS A 53 3.78 -6.17 2.54
N PHE A 54 3.46 -4.89 2.34
CA PHE A 54 3.22 -4.29 1.03
C PHE A 54 4.44 -3.42 0.71
N ASP A 55 5.10 -3.73 -0.40
CA ASP A 55 6.17 -2.90 -0.94
C ASP A 55 5.57 -2.02 -2.04
N LEU A 56 5.16 -0.82 -1.64
CA LEU A 56 4.39 0.07 -2.49
C LEU A 56 5.29 0.77 -3.50
N SER A 57 4.80 0.94 -4.73
CA SER A 57 5.38 1.94 -5.64
C SER A 57 5.42 3.32 -4.97
N GLY A 58 6.43 4.15 -5.29
CA GLY A 58 6.54 5.50 -4.73
C GLY A 58 5.28 6.35 -4.96
N THR A 59 4.60 6.19 -6.10
CA THR A 59 3.30 6.81 -6.37
C THR A 59 2.25 6.37 -5.35
N ALA A 60 2.09 5.07 -5.10
CA ALA A 60 1.09 4.55 -4.16
C ALA A 60 1.40 4.93 -2.70
N PHE A 61 2.67 4.85 -2.30
CA PHE A 61 3.09 5.25 -0.94
C PHE A 61 2.78 6.72 -0.68
N GLY A 62 3.20 7.60 -1.60
CA GLY A 62 2.98 9.04 -1.48
C GLY A 62 1.53 9.46 -1.64
N ALA A 63 0.66 8.66 -2.26
CA ALA A 63 -0.77 8.95 -2.40
C ALA A 63 -1.53 8.89 -1.06
N MET A 64 -1.01 8.15 -0.07
CA MET A 64 -1.59 8.15 1.29
C MET A 64 -1.30 9.44 2.08
N ALA A 65 -0.49 10.35 1.55
CA ALA A 65 -0.15 11.61 2.21
C ALA A 65 -1.25 12.66 2.04
N LYS A 66 -1.23 13.67 2.91
CA LYS A 66 -1.93 14.95 2.69
C LYS A 66 -1.34 15.64 1.47
N ASP A 67 -2.15 16.48 0.82
CA ASP A 67 -1.74 17.26 -0.34
C ASP A 67 -0.44 18.03 -0.06
N GLY A 68 0.52 17.88 -0.99
CA GLY A 68 1.84 18.53 -0.90
C GLY A 68 2.83 17.86 0.06
N ARG A 69 2.49 16.74 0.71
CA ARG A 69 3.37 16.03 1.66
C ARG A 69 3.77 14.63 1.20
N ASN A 70 3.61 14.34 -0.09
CA ASN A 70 3.89 13.03 -0.67
C ASN A 70 5.36 12.62 -0.46
N ASP A 71 6.29 13.53 -0.70
CA ASP A 71 7.72 13.26 -0.52
C ASP A 71 8.10 13.10 0.94
N GLU A 72 7.52 13.91 1.84
CA GLU A 72 7.72 13.75 3.28
C GLU A 72 7.32 12.34 3.73
N LEU A 73 6.15 11.85 3.29
CA LEU A 73 5.71 10.51 3.63
C LEU A 73 6.63 9.45 3.02
N ARG A 74 7.05 9.58 1.75
CA ARG A 74 8.00 8.65 1.10
C ARG A 74 9.33 8.53 1.84
N HIS A 75 9.85 9.64 2.39
CA HIS A 75 11.11 9.65 3.14
C HIS A 75 11.01 8.95 4.50
N ALA A 76 9.80 8.65 5.00
CA ALA A 76 9.65 7.83 6.20
C ALA A 76 10.13 6.37 5.99
N GLY A 77 10.20 5.91 4.75
CA GLY A 77 10.65 4.55 4.40
C GLY A 77 9.60 3.50 4.73
N ILE A 78 9.53 3.07 5.99
CA ILE A 78 8.60 2.02 6.45
C ILE A 78 7.61 2.66 7.44
N ILE A 79 6.32 2.48 7.19
CA ILE A 79 5.24 2.93 8.06
C ILE A 79 4.25 1.79 8.32
N ASP A 80 3.60 1.82 9.49
CA ASP A 80 2.41 1.01 9.72
C ASP A 80 1.21 1.60 8.97
N MET A 81 0.40 0.72 8.40
CA MET A 81 -0.83 1.10 7.71
C MET A 81 -1.93 0.06 7.92
N GLN A 82 -3.16 0.52 7.73
CA GLN A 82 -4.35 -0.32 7.70
C GLN A 82 -4.61 -0.77 6.26
N PHE A 83 -5.11 -1.98 6.08
CA PHE A 83 -5.50 -2.47 4.77
C PHE A 83 -6.73 -3.37 4.83
N ARG A 84 -7.45 -3.46 3.71
CA ARG A 84 -8.50 -4.47 3.49
C ARG A 84 -8.57 -4.85 2.01
N ARG A 85 -8.90 -6.11 1.71
CA ARG A 85 -9.16 -6.55 0.34
C ARG A 85 -10.48 -5.92 -0.16
N THR A 86 -10.52 -5.52 -1.43
CA THR A 86 -11.69 -4.90 -2.07
C THR A 86 -11.85 -5.44 -3.49
N PRO A 87 -13.07 -5.45 -4.07
CA PRO A 87 -13.22 -5.58 -5.51
C PRO A 87 -12.38 -4.52 -6.24
N CYS A 88 -11.77 -4.93 -7.37
CA CYS A 88 -11.10 -3.98 -8.24
C CYS A 88 -12.13 -3.14 -9.00
N MET A 89 -11.91 -1.83 -9.05
CA MET A 89 -12.64 -0.95 -9.94
C MET A 89 -11.73 -0.60 -11.11
N HIS A 90 -11.94 -1.29 -12.22
CA HIS A 90 -11.40 -0.86 -13.50
C HIS A 90 -12.43 0.08 -14.12
N GLY A 91 -11.99 1.23 -14.64
CA GLY A 91 -12.89 2.20 -15.26
C GLY A 91 -13.72 1.54 -16.37
N ALA A 92 -14.98 1.95 -16.48
CA ALA A 92 -15.82 1.69 -17.65
C ALA A 92 -15.30 2.51 -18.85
#